data_AF-A0A841VDQ5-F1
#
_entry.id   AF-A0A841VDQ5-F1
#
_cell.length_a   1.000
_cell.length_b   1.000
_cell.length_c   1.000
_cell.angle_alpha   90.00
_cell.angle_beta   90.00
_cell.angle_gamma   90.00
#
_symmetry.space_group_name_H-M   'P 1'
#
loop_
_entity.id
_entity.type
_entity.pdbx_description
1 polymer ?
#
loop_
_entity_poly.entity_id
_entity_poly.type
_entity_poly.pdbx_seq_one_letter_code
_entity_poly.pdbx_strand_id
1 'polypeptide(L)'
;MAIPTDFNEFEHLQSTILRVHNRIVREEFSDITGDDLDLAVPRSSLRWACLLKDNDTCDMMIQRFLLFYFTLRRAQDLQQPFYGIPLDDLHASRKFK
;
A
#
# COMPACT_ATOMS: atom_id res chain seq x y z
N MET A 1 14.17 -24.63 -10.46
CA MET A 1 15.37 -24.59 -9.59
C MET A 1 15.03 -25.25 -8.29
N ALA A 2 15.97 -25.98 -7.67
CA ALA A 2 15.77 -26.57 -6.36
C ALA A 2 15.80 -25.49 -5.26
N ILE A 3 14.97 -25.67 -4.23
CA ILE A 3 14.94 -24.81 -3.05
C ILE A 3 16.20 -25.07 -2.22
N PRO A 4 16.90 -24.04 -1.69
CA PRO A 4 18.06 -24.23 -0.82
C PRO A 4 17.74 -25.08 0.41
N THR A 5 18.72 -25.83 0.91
CA THR A 5 18.54 -26.75 2.05
C THR A 5 18.12 -26.05 3.35
N ASP A 6 18.57 -24.81 3.56
CA ASP A 6 18.27 -23.99 4.74
C ASP A 6 17.17 -22.94 4.47
N PHE A 7 16.29 -23.21 3.50
CA PHE A 7 15.23 -22.27 3.13
C PHE A 7 14.18 -22.16 4.24
N ASN A 8 14.00 -20.93 4.71
CA ASN A 8 12.89 -20.58 5.59
C ASN A 8 11.83 -19.81 4.78
N GLU A 9 10.64 -20.40 4.68
CA GLU A 9 9.52 -19.82 3.93
C GLU A 9 9.11 -18.44 4.43
N PHE A 10 9.10 -18.24 5.75
CA PHE A 10 8.70 -16.98 6.35
C PHE A 10 9.73 -15.88 6.09
N GLU A 11 11.02 -16.16 6.27
CA GLU A 11 12.11 -15.20 5.98
C GLU A 11 12.10 -14.78 4.50
N HIS A 12 11.85 -15.73 3.60
CA HIS A 12 11.72 -15.44 2.18
C HIS A 12 10.49 -14.56 1.88
N LEU A 13 9.36 -14.86 2.50
CA LEU A 13 8.14 -14.08 2.36
C LEU A 13 8.34 -12.66 2.92
N GLN A 14 8.89 -12.54 4.13
CA GLN A 14 9.15 -11.29 4.82
C GLN A 14 10.06 -10.39 3.99
N SER A 15 11.21 -10.90 3.54
CA SER A 15 12.15 -10.14 2.70
C SER A 15 11.54 -9.69 1.38
N THR A 16 10.73 -10.54 0.76
CA THR A 16 10.02 -10.22 -0.50
C THR A 16 9.02 -9.10 -0.29
N ILE A 17 8.19 -9.21 0.75
CA ILE A 17 7.20 -8.20 1.13
C ILE A 17 7.90 -6.87 1.48
N LEU A 18 8.93 -6.91 2.32
CA LEU A 18 9.67 -5.71 2.76
C LEU A 18 10.22 -4.94 1.56
N ARG A 19 10.82 -5.64 0.58
CA ARG A 19 11.35 -5.02 -0.64
C ARG A 19 10.26 -4.36 -1.47
N VAL A 20 9.15 -5.05 -1.70
CA VAL A 20 8.08 -4.55 -2.59
C VAL A 20 7.30 -3.42 -1.94
N HIS A 21 6.82 -3.62 -0.71
CA HIS A 21 6.02 -2.63 0.02
C HIS A 21 6.81 -1.36 0.30
N ASN A 22 8.06 -1.47 0.78
CA ASN A 22 8.85 -0.27 1.08
C ASN A 22 9.22 0.53 -0.17
N ARG A 23 9.26 -0.09 -1.36
CA ARG A 23 9.39 0.66 -2.61
C ARG A 23 8.16 1.53 -2.86
N ILE A 24 6.96 0.95 -2.75
CA ILE A 24 5.68 1.65 -2.95
C ILE A 24 5.52 2.78 -1.92
N VAL A 25 5.82 2.51 -0.65
CA VAL A 25 5.80 3.55 0.41
C VAL A 25 6.78 4.68 0.07
N ARG A 26 8.02 4.39 -0.36
CA ARG A 26 8.97 5.44 -0.73
C ARG A 26 8.52 6.27 -1.92
N GLU A 27 7.86 5.66 -2.90
CA GLU A 27 7.28 6.36 -4.05
C GLU A 27 6.14 7.30 -3.62
N GLU A 28 5.26 6.82 -2.73
CA GLU A 28 4.15 7.62 -2.19
C GLU A 28 4.64 8.82 -1.35
N PHE A 29 5.72 8.64 -0.57
CA PHE A 29 6.34 9.70 0.22
C PHE A 29 7.58 10.30 -0.47
N SER A 30 7.59 10.34 -1.80
CA SER A 30 8.72 10.83 -2.61
C SER A 30 9.01 12.32 -2.43
N ASP A 31 8.08 13.09 -1.88
CA ASP A 31 8.28 14.48 -1.48
C ASP A 31 9.22 14.63 -0.27
N ILE A 32 9.44 13.57 0.50
CA ILE A 32 10.36 13.57 1.64
C ILE A 32 11.76 13.18 1.16
N THR A 33 12.61 14.18 1.00
CA THR A 33 13.99 13.99 0.54
C THR A 33 14.92 13.60 1.70
N GLY A 34 15.70 12.53 1.53
CA GLY A 34 16.66 12.06 2.53
C GLY A 34 16.20 10.81 3.29
N ASP A 35 17.17 10.17 3.95
CA ASP A 35 16.96 8.95 4.75
C ASP A 35 16.76 9.26 6.25
N ASP A 36 17.21 10.42 6.72
CA ASP A 36 16.95 10.90 8.09
C ASP A 36 15.55 11.51 8.17
N LEU A 37 14.62 10.73 8.73
CA LEU A 37 13.23 11.14 8.93
C LEU A 37 13.07 11.89 10.25
N ASP A 38 12.64 13.16 10.17
CA ASP A 38 12.21 13.91 11.35
C ASP A 38 10.81 13.45 11.79
N LEU A 39 10.72 12.78 12.94
CA LEU A 39 9.45 12.26 13.48
C LEU A 39 8.56 13.35 14.09
N ALA A 40 9.07 14.56 14.28
CA ALA A 40 8.25 15.71 14.69
C ALA A 40 7.39 16.25 13.53
N VAL A 41 7.80 15.98 12.28
CA VAL A 41 7.04 16.35 11.09
C VAL A 41 6.00 15.27 10.78
N PRO A 42 4.68 15.57 10.77
CA PRO A 42 3.64 14.55 10.64
C PRO A 42 3.78 13.65 9.41
N ARG A 43 4.15 14.22 8.25
CA ARG A 43 4.29 13.47 7.00
C ARG A 43 5.47 12.50 7.01
N SER A 44 6.59 12.93 7.61
CA SER A 44 7.79 12.10 7.83
C SER A 44 7.54 11.00 8.86
N SER A 45 6.85 11.33 9.95
CA SER A 45 6.38 10.36 10.95
C SER A 45 5.49 9.27 10.33
N LEU A 46 4.56 9.66 9.43
CA LEU A 46 3.72 8.71 8.70
C LEU A 46 4.51 7.80 7.76
N ARG A 47 5.49 8.33 7.00
CA ARG A 47 6.39 7.52 6.17
C ARG A 47 7.10 6.46 7.02
N TRP A 48 7.66 6.87 8.15
CA TRP A 48 8.33 5.96 9.09
C TRP A 48 7.40 4.87 9.65
N ALA A 49 6.17 5.25 9.98
CA ALA A 49 5.17 4.31 10.47
C ALA A 49 4.79 3.26 9.41
N CYS A 50 4.76 3.63 8.12
CA CYS A 50 4.38 2.72 7.03
C CYS A 50 5.51 1.78 6.56
N LEU A 51 6.78 2.10 6.84
CA LEU A 51 7.92 1.29 6.43
C LEU A 51 8.07 0.02 7.29
N LEU A 52 8.14 -1.12 6.62
CA LEU A 52 8.46 -2.42 7.21
C LEU A 52 9.96 -2.50 7.55
N LYS A 53 10.28 -3.21 8.63
CA LYS A 53 11.63 -3.42 9.15
C LYS A 53 11.88 -4.91 9.36
N ASP A 54 13.15 -5.33 9.23
CA ASP A 54 13.52 -6.74 9.43
C ASP A 54 13.15 -7.28 10.81
N ASN A 55 13.19 -6.41 11.84
CA ASN A 55 12.86 -6.79 13.21
C ASN A 55 11.38 -6.60 13.57
N ASP A 56 10.51 -6.25 12.63
CA ASP A 56 9.08 -6.22 12.88
C ASP A 56 8.56 -7.64 13.14
N THR A 57 7.67 -7.79 14.13
CA THR A 57 6.88 -9.02 14.26
C THR A 57 5.88 -9.13 13.12
N CYS A 58 5.32 -10.33 12.89
CA CYS A 58 4.26 -10.53 11.89
C CYS A 58 3.09 -9.55 12.09
N ASP A 59 2.65 -9.34 13.33
CA ASP A 59 1.58 -8.40 13.66
C ASP A 59 1.94 -6.95 13.35
N MET A 60 3.19 -6.54 13.59
CA MET A 60 3.67 -5.21 13.22
C MET A 60 3.66 -5.05 11.70
N MET A 61 4.13 -6.04 10.95
CA MET A 61 4.08 -6.00 9.49
C MET A 61 2.65 -5.79 9.00
N ILE A 62 1.69 -6.59 9.50
CA ILE A 62 0.28 -6.47 9.15
C ILE A 62 -0.27 -5.08 9.49
N GLN A 63 0.01 -4.57 10.69
CA GLN A 63 -0.48 -3.23 11.09
C GLN A 63 0.07 -2.11 10.20
N ARG A 64 1.33 -2.19 9.78
CA ARG A 64 1.92 -1.22 8.85
C ARG A 64 1.28 -1.28 7.46
N PHE A 65 0.96 -2.49 6.97
CA PHE A 65 0.16 -2.67 5.75
C PHE A 65 -1.21 -2.03 5.88
N LEU A 66 -1.92 -2.31 6.97
CA LEU A 66 -3.27 -1.81 7.19
C LEU A 66 -3.28 -0.28 7.29
N LEU A 67 -2.32 0.32 7.98
CA LEU A 67 -2.12 1.76 8.06
C LEU A 67 -1.99 2.36 6.64
N PHE A 68 -1.11 1.81 5.82
CA PHE A 68 -0.84 2.33 4.48
C PHE A 68 -2.05 2.19 3.54
N TYR A 69 -2.65 1.00 3.45
CA TYR A 69 -3.70 0.74 2.47
C TYR A 69 -5.08 1.22 2.93
N PHE A 70 -5.47 0.96 4.18
CA PHE A 70 -6.83 1.25 4.64
C PHE A 70 -6.95 2.62 5.31
N THR A 71 -6.06 2.94 6.25
CA THR A 71 -6.18 4.21 7.00
C THR A 71 -5.80 5.40 6.13
N LEU A 72 -4.71 5.31 5.36
CA LEU A 72 -4.32 6.34 4.39
C LEU A 72 -5.07 6.24 3.06
N ARG A 73 -6.02 5.30 2.95
CA ARG A 73 -6.88 5.08 1.77
C ARG A 73 -6.13 4.84 0.46
N ARG A 74 -4.89 4.36 0.50
CA ARG A 74 -4.14 3.98 -0.71
C ARG A 74 -4.72 2.73 -1.40
N ALA A 75 -5.60 2.00 -0.71
CA ALA A 75 -6.43 0.99 -1.34
C ALA A 75 -7.49 1.57 -2.30
N GLN A 76 -7.71 2.89 -2.37
CA GLN A 76 -8.56 3.47 -3.42
C GLN A 76 -7.99 3.20 -4.82
N ASP A 77 -6.67 3.09 -4.97
CA ASP A 77 -6.06 2.68 -6.25
C ASP A 77 -6.39 1.21 -6.61
N LEU A 78 -6.79 0.39 -5.63
CA LEU A 78 -7.27 -0.98 -5.87
C LEU A 78 -8.74 -1.02 -6.29
N GLN A 79 -9.48 0.08 -6.14
CA GLN A 79 -10.88 0.16 -6.53
C GLN A 79 -11.00 0.66 -7.97
N GLN A 80 -11.70 -0.11 -8.81
CA GLN A 80 -12.06 0.35 -10.15
C GLN A 80 -12.89 1.63 -10.05
N PRO A 81 -12.58 2.68 -10.85
CA PRO A 81 -13.43 3.87 -10.89
C PRO A 81 -14.83 3.46 -11.35
N PHE A 82 -15.81 3.71 -10.50
CA PHE A 82 -17.21 3.44 -10.82
C PHE A 82 -17.78 4.60 -11.63
N TYR A 83 -18.11 4.35 -12.89
CA TYR A 83 -18.85 5.29 -13.71
C TYR A 83 -20.33 4.90 -13.70
N GLY A 84 -21.14 5.69 -13.02
CA GLY A 84 -22.60 5.55 -13.03
C GLY A 84 -23.23 6.54 -14.01
N ILE A 85 -24.20 6.09 -14.78
CA ILE A 85 -25.10 6.97 -15.55
C ILE A 85 -26.45 6.94 -14.83
N PRO A 86 -27.03 8.09 -14.45
CA PRO A 86 -28.39 8.14 -13.96
C PRO A 86 -29.34 7.52 -14.98
N LEU A 87 -30.12 6.52 -14.56
CA LEU A 87 -30.99 5.78 -15.46
C LEU A 87 -32.05 6.69 -16.11
N ASP A 88 -32.50 7.70 -15.36
CA ASP A 88 -33.46 8.70 -15.83
C ASP A 88 -32.91 9.51 -17.00
N ASP A 89 -31.65 9.94 -16.95
CA ASP A 89 -30.98 10.65 -18.04
C ASP A 89 -30.82 9.74 -19.28
N LEU A 90 -30.47 8.47 -19.06
CA LEU A 90 -30.35 7.49 -20.14
C LEU A 90 -31.71 7.25 -20.83
N HIS A 91 -32.79 7.12 -20.06
CA HIS A 91 -34.15 6.94 -20.57
C HIS A 91 -34.67 8.18 -21.29
N ALA A 92 -34.34 9.39 -20.82
CA ALA A 92 -34.68 10.63 -21.51
C ALA A 92 -33.97 10.75 -22.88
N SER A 93 -32.74 10.24 -22.99
CA SER A 93 -31.94 10.34 -24.22
C SER A 93 -32.28 9.28 -25.29
N ARG A 94 -32.93 8.17 -24.93
CA ARG A 94 -33.24 7.06 -25.85
C ARG A 94 -34.72 7.01 -26.21
N LYS A 95 -35.01 6.90 -27.52
CA LYS A 95 -36.32 6.45 -28.00
C LYS A 95 -36.31 4.92 -28.12
N PHE A 96 -37.17 4.26 -27.36
CA PHE A 96 -37.40 2.82 -27.49
C PHE A 96 -38.23 2.53 -28.75
N LYS A 97 -37.91 1.45 -29.46
CA LYS A 97 -38.71 0.93 -30.58
C LYS A 97 -39.80 0.01 -30.06
#